data_AF-A0A3D9KZP1-F1
#
_entry.id   AF-A0A3D9KZP1-F1
#
_cell.length_a   1.000
_cell.length_b   1.000
_cell.length_c   1.000
_cell.angle_alpha   90.00
_cell.angle_beta   90.00
_cell.angle_gamma   90.00
#
_symmetry.space_group_name_H-M   'P 1'
#
loop_
_entity.id
_entity.type
_entity.pdbx_description
1 polymer ?
#
loop_
_entity_poly.entity_id
_entity_poly.type
_entity_poly.pdbx_seq_one_letter_code
_entity_poly.pdbx_strand_id
1 'polypeptide(L)'
;MLATTRMKKSIRQPENWQDFESLCKKLFGELWNCSLKIKKNGRLGQPQAGVDVYAIPEGQSKYWGIQCKGKDNYKKSKLTKKEIDKEIENAKSFKPELETFIFCTTAVKDSKIEEYIRIKDIENRENGGFEILLYSWEDIADFIDENRNTYNWYVDNIQFKDQFDTQIDFFGVDNELIVKPKFEKITTKYRIKKPIDNQIEKSIFPHHAFLSQVEPIGIFGGSNKINHSWCSFETLIHNSGSTVLEDWKFYLYFDENVRKIDDDFTNDIFMYEKLSKYRTTFAYDEDNMILYSPLDDKPLIQKDSRQFKSYFIPKIGSKEVSIRWELLARDYNREGTITFQIEPEYENSTKTAWVDSKEDEKEEIEIIEFVETKKSS
;
A
#
# COMPACT_ATOMS: atom_id res chain seq x y z
N MET A 1 10.72 32.92 -38.62
CA MET A 1 10.85 32.76 -37.16
C MET A 1 9.53 32.16 -36.69
N LEU A 2 9.46 30.83 -36.55
CA LEU A 2 8.24 30.15 -36.12
C LEU A 2 8.10 30.37 -34.61
N ALA A 3 7.09 31.13 -34.21
CA ALA A 3 6.67 31.19 -32.82
C ALA A 3 6.17 29.80 -32.43
N THR A 4 6.94 29.09 -31.61
CA THR A 4 6.47 27.89 -30.90
C THR A 4 5.33 28.31 -29.98
N THR A 5 4.10 28.14 -30.44
CA THR A 5 2.90 28.21 -29.60
C THR A 5 3.00 27.07 -28.58
N ARG A 6 3.54 27.37 -27.39
CA ARG A 6 3.55 26.45 -26.25
C ARG A 6 2.08 26.21 -25.90
N MET A 7 1.58 25.00 -26.14
CA MET A 7 0.23 24.62 -25.68
C MET A 7 0.17 24.78 -24.16
N LYS A 8 -0.79 25.57 -23.65
CA LYS A 8 -0.93 25.86 -22.22
C LYS A 8 -1.25 24.56 -21.49
N LYS A 9 -0.24 23.91 -20.90
CA LYS A 9 -0.44 22.78 -19.98
C LYS A 9 -1.19 23.33 -18.77
N SER A 10 -2.40 22.83 -18.52
CA SER A 10 -3.14 23.18 -17.30
C SER A 10 -2.43 22.56 -16.11
N ILE A 11 -1.76 23.39 -15.31
CA ILE A 11 -1.18 22.96 -14.03
C ILE A 11 -2.34 22.67 -13.07
N ARG A 12 -2.34 21.48 -12.48
CA ARG A 12 -3.36 21.03 -11.53
C ARG A 12 -3.18 21.74 -10.19
N GLN A 13 -4.29 22.09 -9.54
CA GLN A 13 -4.29 22.68 -8.20
C GLN A 13 -3.87 21.68 -7.12
N PRO A 14 -3.24 22.12 -6.02
CA PRO A 14 -2.99 21.25 -4.87
C PRO A 14 -4.31 20.72 -4.29
N GLU A 15 -4.29 19.49 -3.78
CA GLU A 15 -5.49 18.82 -3.26
C GLU A 15 -5.91 19.32 -1.88
N ASN A 16 -4.96 19.83 -1.10
CA ASN A 16 -5.19 20.37 0.23
C ASN A 16 -4.39 21.67 0.44
N TRP A 17 -4.76 22.41 1.49
CA TRP A 17 -4.18 23.72 1.77
C TRP A 17 -2.74 23.64 2.28
N GLN A 18 -2.32 22.54 2.93
CA GLN A 18 -0.93 22.34 3.38
C GLN A 18 0.03 22.19 2.21
N ASP A 19 -0.39 21.45 1.18
CA ASP A 19 0.35 21.28 -0.07
C ASP A 19 0.43 22.61 -0.83
N PHE A 20 -0.65 23.41 -0.79
CA PHE A 20 -0.64 24.75 -1.38
C PHE A 20 0.36 25.69 -0.69
N GLU A 21 0.43 25.68 0.64
CA GLU A 21 1.46 26.45 1.37
C GLU A 21 2.89 25.98 1.03
N SER A 22 3.08 24.67 0.86
CA SER A 22 4.37 24.10 0.48
C SER A 22 4.77 24.56 -0.93
N LEU A 23 3.81 24.56 -1.86
CA LEU A 23 3.98 25.10 -3.21
C LEU A 23 4.35 26.58 -3.17
N CYS A 24 3.60 27.42 -2.46
CA CYS A 24 3.89 28.85 -2.34
C CYS A 24 5.30 29.08 -1.77
N LYS A 25 5.70 28.36 -0.71
CA LYS A 25 7.06 28.44 -0.17
C LYS A 25 8.12 28.11 -1.23
N LYS A 26 7.92 27.04 -2.00
CA LYS A 26 8.87 26.62 -3.04
C LYS A 26 8.95 27.66 -4.16
N LEU A 27 7.80 28.08 -4.68
CA LEU A 27 7.66 29.02 -5.78
C LEU A 27 8.28 30.38 -5.46
N PHE A 28 7.88 30.99 -4.34
CA PHE A 28 8.40 32.31 -3.96
C PHE A 28 9.85 32.25 -3.50
N GLY A 29 10.33 31.08 -3.03
CA GLY A 29 11.75 30.87 -2.77
C GLY A 29 12.61 30.93 -4.04
N GLU A 30 12.07 30.56 -5.19
CA GLU A 30 12.72 30.69 -6.51
C GLU A 30 12.53 32.11 -7.06
N LEU A 31 11.30 32.63 -7.10
CA LEU A 31 10.99 33.97 -7.62
C LEU A 31 11.78 35.08 -6.92
N TRP A 32 11.98 34.96 -5.60
CA TRP A 32 12.68 35.96 -4.79
C TRP A 32 14.17 35.64 -4.58
N ASN A 33 14.68 34.60 -5.25
CA ASN A 33 16.02 34.05 -5.06
C ASN A 33 16.41 33.89 -3.58
N CYS A 34 15.49 33.40 -2.76
CA CYS A 34 15.62 33.33 -1.30
C CYS A 34 15.29 31.94 -0.73
N SER A 35 15.48 30.88 -1.54
CA SER A 35 15.12 29.49 -1.21
C SER A 35 15.62 28.99 0.15
N LEU A 36 16.76 29.48 0.65
CA LEU A 36 17.31 29.11 1.96
C LEU A 36 16.75 29.95 3.13
N LYS A 37 16.13 31.09 2.84
CA LYS A 37 15.63 32.07 3.83
C LYS A 37 14.11 32.01 3.99
N ILE A 38 13.37 31.61 2.96
CA ILE A 38 11.90 31.52 3.00
C ILE A 38 11.42 30.41 3.95
N LYS A 39 10.44 30.74 4.80
CA LYS A 39 9.93 29.86 5.86
C LYS A 39 8.42 29.88 5.92
N LYS A 40 7.82 28.74 6.29
CA LYS A 40 6.44 28.72 6.79
C LYS A 40 6.42 29.30 8.21
N ASN A 41 5.39 30.07 8.52
CA ASN A 41 5.25 30.73 9.80
C ASN A 41 4.51 29.83 10.80
N GLY A 42 5.17 29.43 11.90
CA GLY A 42 4.53 28.67 12.98
C GLY A 42 3.94 27.30 12.58
N ARG A 43 3.29 26.64 13.55
CA ARG A 43 2.50 25.42 13.35
C ARG A 43 1.01 25.74 13.39
N LEU A 44 0.20 24.85 12.82
CA LEU A 44 -1.26 24.84 12.93
C LEU A 44 -1.74 25.15 14.36
N GLY A 45 -2.59 26.17 14.49
CA GLY A 45 -3.17 26.61 15.77
C GLY A 45 -2.33 27.64 16.55
N GLN A 46 -1.15 28.01 16.06
CA GLN A 46 -0.40 29.14 16.63
C GLN A 46 -0.86 30.47 16.00
N PRO A 47 -0.82 31.60 16.74
CA PRO A 47 -1.00 32.91 16.16
C PRO A 47 0.08 33.19 15.10
N GLN A 48 -0.32 33.21 13.84
CA GLN A 48 0.57 33.43 12.68
C GLN A 48 0.50 34.86 12.13
N ALA A 49 -0.21 35.77 12.83
CA ALA A 49 -0.45 37.14 12.39
C ALA A 49 -0.99 37.23 10.94
N GLY A 50 -1.77 36.24 10.48
CA GLY A 50 -2.29 36.21 9.10
C GLY A 50 -1.20 36.08 8.03
N VAL A 51 -0.03 35.52 8.35
CA VAL A 51 1.07 35.28 7.41
C VAL A 51 1.47 33.82 7.51
N ASP A 52 1.27 33.04 6.44
CA ASP A 52 1.58 31.60 6.41
C ASP A 52 3.03 31.34 5.95
N VAL A 53 3.57 32.19 5.08
CA VAL A 53 4.95 32.10 4.57
C VAL A 53 5.59 33.47 4.58
N TYR A 54 6.87 33.57 4.94
CA TYR A 54 7.60 34.84 4.90
C TYR A 54 9.07 34.66 4.53
N ALA A 55 9.65 35.73 3.98
CA ALA A 55 11.07 35.85 3.70
C ALA A 55 11.48 37.33 3.60
N ILE A 56 12.78 37.58 3.49
CA ILE A 56 13.30 38.83 2.91
C ILE A 56 13.80 38.45 1.50
N PRO A 57 13.17 38.96 0.42
CA PRO A 57 13.63 38.72 -0.94
C PRO A 57 15.08 39.15 -1.17
N GLU A 58 15.75 38.58 -2.17
CA GLU A 58 17.10 39.01 -2.52
C GLU A 58 17.10 40.50 -2.91
N GLY A 59 18.07 41.25 -2.37
CA GLY A 59 18.18 42.70 -2.59
C GLY A 59 17.24 43.56 -1.72
N GLN A 60 16.32 42.96 -0.97
CA GLN A 60 15.44 43.68 -0.06
C GLN A 60 15.98 43.68 1.38
N SER A 61 15.44 44.58 2.20
CA SER A 61 15.83 44.74 3.62
C SER A 61 14.70 44.43 4.60
N LYS A 62 13.46 44.31 4.12
CA LYS A 62 12.25 44.12 4.92
C LYS A 62 11.54 42.83 4.54
N TYR A 63 10.67 42.38 5.45
CA TYR A 63 9.96 41.11 5.28
C TYR A 63 8.80 41.25 4.29
N TRP A 64 8.66 40.23 3.45
CA TRP A 64 7.49 40.00 2.63
C TRP A 64 6.74 38.80 3.20
N GLY A 65 5.43 38.93 3.33
CA GLY A 65 4.54 37.92 3.90
C GLY A 65 3.54 37.42 2.87
N ILE A 66 3.20 36.13 2.94
CA ILE A 66 2.21 35.48 2.08
C ILE A 66 1.14 34.85 2.96
N GLN A 67 -0.12 35.15 2.67
CA GLN A 67 -1.27 34.38 3.15
C GLN A 67 -1.76 33.47 2.03
N CYS A 68 -1.71 32.17 2.26
CA CYS A 68 -2.22 31.12 1.41
C CYS A 68 -3.70 30.84 1.75
N LYS A 69 -4.55 30.83 0.73
CA LYS A 69 -5.95 30.38 0.84
C LYS A 69 -6.19 29.25 -0.16
N GLY A 70 -6.03 28.02 0.32
CA GLY A 70 -6.48 26.83 -0.39
C GLY A 70 -8.00 26.77 -0.39
N LYS A 71 -8.61 26.90 -1.55
CA LYS A 71 -10.05 26.75 -1.76
C LYS A 71 -10.27 25.40 -2.45
N ASP A 72 -10.86 24.43 -1.72
CA ASP A 72 -11.05 23.05 -2.22
C ASP A 72 -11.67 23.03 -3.62
N ASN A 73 -11.10 22.19 -4.49
CA ASN A 73 -11.60 21.93 -5.85
C ASN A 73 -13.11 21.57 -5.86
N TYR A 74 -13.62 20.96 -4.78
CA TYR A 74 -15.01 20.53 -4.67
C TYR A 74 -16.00 21.63 -4.25
N LYS A 75 -15.54 22.76 -3.69
CA LYS A 75 -16.45 23.78 -3.13
C LYS A 75 -16.55 25.08 -3.93
N LYS A 76 -15.73 25.29 -4.98
CA LYS A 76 -15.65 26.56 -5.74
C LYS A 76 -15.70 27.80 -4.82
N SER A 77 -15.12 27.68 -3.62
CA SER A 77 -15.27 28.72 -2.61
C SER A 77 -14.45 29.92 -3.02
N LYS A 78 -15.10 31.07 -3.20
CA LYS A 78 -14.43 32.32 -3.57
C LYS A 78 -13.71 32.93 -2.37
N LEU A 79 -12.68 33.73 -2.64
CA LEU A 79 -12.11 34.65 -1.65
C LEU A 79 -13.11 35.80 -1.43
N THR A 80 -13.42 36.12 -0.17
CA THR A 80 -14.41 37.15 0.16
C THR A 80 -13.74 38.42 0.69
N LYS A 81 -14.40 39.57 0.50
CA LYS A 81 -13.91 40.87 1.01
C LYS A 81 -13.68 40.85 2.54
N LYS A 82 -14.60 40.21 3.28
CA LYS A 82 -14.50 40.08 4.74
C LYS A 82 -13.29 39.23 5.18
N GLU A 83 -12.96 38.17 4.43
CA GLU A 83 -11.73 37.41 4.67
C GLU A 83 -10.50 38.28 4.41
N ILE A 84 -10.48 39.03 3.29
CA ILE A 84 -9.37 39.93 2.94
C ILE A 84 -9.13 40.97 4.03
N ASP A 85 -10.17 41.69 4.45
CA ASP A 85 -10.06 42.71 5.51
C ASP A 85 -9.49 42.12 6.79
N LYS A 86 -9.98 40.94 7.20
CA LYS A 86 -9.53 40.26 8.41
C LYS A 86 -8.03 39.93 8.34
N GLU A 87 -7.56 39.39 7.22
CA GLU A 87 -6.14 39.01 7.11
C GLU A 87 -5.21 40.22 6.97
N ILE A 88 -5.65 41.30 6.32
CA ILE A 88 -4.89 42.56 6.29
C ILE A 88 -4.70 43.10 7.72
N GLU A 89 -5.78 43.15 8.51
CA GLU A 89 -5.69 43.61 9.91
C GLU A 89 -4.81 42.68 10.76
N ASN A 90 -4.87 41.36 10.56
CA ASN A 90 -3.99 40.42 11.23
C ASN A 90 -2.51 40.68 10.87
N ALA A 91 -2.21 40.88 9.58
CA ALA A 91 -0.86 41.08 9.07
C ALA A 91 -0.18 42.35 9.60
N LYS A 92 -0.94 43.38 10.00
CA LYS A 92 -0.40 44.56 10.69
C LYS A 92 0.29 44.23 12.02
N SER A 93 -0.07 43.10 12.64
CA SER A 93 0.57 42.64 13.89
C SER A 93 1.86 41.83 13.67
N PHE A 94 2.22 41.53 12.42
CA PHE A 94 3.44 40.80 12.10
C PHE A 94 4.69 41.62 12.50
N LYS A 95 5.65 40.96 13.16
CA LYS A 95 6.88 41.59 13.65
C LYS A 95 8.13 40.80 13.22
N PRO A 96 9.17 41.46 12.69
CA PRO A 96 9.23 42.88 12.29
C PRO A 96 8.22 43.25 11.18
N GLU A 97 7.92 44.52 11.00
CA GLU A 97 6.87 44.97 10.06
C GLU A 97 7.15 44.53 8.62
N LEU A 98 6.06 44.17 7.92
CA LEU A 98 6.11 43.81 6.52
C LEU A 98 6.33 45.04 5.64
N GLU A 99 6.96 44.82 4.49
CA GLU A 99 6.99 45.75 3.37
C GLU A 99 5.93 45.41 2.33
N THR A 100 5.72 44.13 2.07
CA THR A 100 4.71 43.62 1.13
C THR A 100 3.98 42.43 1.73
N PHE A 101 2.66 42.38 1.55
CA PHE A 101 1.77 41.31 1.95
C PHE A 101 0.99 40.78 0.76
N ILE A 102 1.04 39.46 0.56
CA ILE A 102 0.58 38.83 -0.67
C ILE A 102 -0.49 37.80 -0.35
N PHE A 103 -1.65 37.95 -0.95
CA PHE A 103 -2.66 36.90 -0.98
C PHE A 103 -2.35 35.93 -2.12
N CYS A 104 -2.15 34.66 -1.80
CA CYS A 104 -2.10 33.57 -2.78
C CYS A 104 -3.34 32.70 -2.61
N THR A 105 -4.05 32.43 -3.71
CA THR A 105 -5.29 31.63 -3.66
C THR A 105 -5.38 30.62 -4.81
N THR A 106 -5.93 29.43 -4.54
CA THR A 106 -6.28 28.47 -5.59
C THR A 106 -7.59 28.85 -6.31
N ALA A 107 -8.28 29.91 -5.88
CA ALA A 107 -9.43 30.43 -6.61
C ALA A 107 -9.01 31.07 -7.94
N VAL A 108 -9.87 30.89 -8.96
CA VAL A 108 -9.75 31.60 -10.24
C VAL A 108 -9.86 33.11 -10.06
N LYS A 109 -9.36 33.88 -11.03
CA LYS A 109 -9.44 35.35 -11.03
C LYS A 109 -10.88 35.85 -10.87
N ASP A 110 -11.06 36.85 -10.02
CA ASP A 110 -12.34 37.54 -9.81
C ASP A 110 -12.11 39.05 -9.84
N SER A 111 -12.60 39.71 -10.89
CA SER A 111 -12.34 41.14 -11.15
C SER A 111 -12.79 42.04 -10.00
N LYS A 112 -13.86 41.67 -9.27
CA LYS A 112 -14.35 42.43 -8.12
C LYS A 112 -13.42 42.33 -6.91
N ILE A 113 -12.73 41.21 -6.77
CA ILE A 113 -11.74 40.98 -5.71
C ILE A 113 -10.43 41.66 -6.06
N GLU A 114 -9.97 41.58 -7.30
CA GLU A 114 -8.77 42.29 -7.76
C GLU A 114 -8.92 43.81 -7.62
N GLU A 115 -10.06 44.37 -8.03
CA GLU A 115 -10.38 45.79 -7.82
C GLU A 115 -10.34 46.16 -6.34
N TYR A 116 -10.90 45.31 -5.49
CA TYR A 116 -10.92 45.53 -4.06
C TYR A 116 -9.52 45.50 -3.42
N ILE A 117 -8.66 44.58 -3.85
CA ILE A 117 -7.26 44.53 -3.40
C ILE A 117 -6.50 45.80 -3.81
N ARG A 118 -6.70 46.30 -5.05
CA ARG A 118 -6.06 47.55 -5.49
C ARG A 118 -6.48 48.76 -4.65
N ILE A 119 -7.77 48.85 -4.28
CA ILE A 119 -8.25 49.90 -3.37
C ILE A 119 -7.61 49.75 -1.99
N LYS A 120 -7.58 48.52 -1.44
CA LYS A 120 -7.00 48.25 -0.13
C LYS A 120 -5.50 48.50 -0.05
N ASP A 121 -4.75 48.21 -1.13
CA ASP A 121 -3.33 48.53 -1.23
C ASP A 121 -3.09 50.03 -1.07
N ILE A 122 -3.81 50.86 -1.83
CA ILE A 122 -3.69 52.32 -1.76
C ILE A 122 -4.02 52.80 -0.34
N GLU A 123 -5.17 52.38 0.20
CA GLU A 123 -5.59 52.73 1.57
C GLU A 123 -4.54 52.33 2.62
N ASN A 124 -3.95 51.13 2.52
CA ASN A 124 -2.98 50.65 3.50
C ASN A 124 -1.66 51.41 3.41
N ARG A 125 -1.15 51.67 2.20
CA ARG A 125 0.11 52.41 1.99
C ARG A 125 -0.01 53.89 2.33
N GLU A 126 -1.14 54.54 2.07
CA GLU A 126 -1.39 55.93 2.49
C GLU A 126 -1.37 56.07 4.03
N ASN A 127 -1.73 55.02 4.75
CA ASN A 127 -1.65 54.94 6.20
C ASN A 127 -0.28 54.47 6.71
N GLY A 128 0.75 54.42 5.86
CA GLY A 128 2.10 54.00 6.22
C GLY A 128 2.27 52.49 6.41
N GLY A 129 1.32 51.68 5.95
CA GLY A 129 1.38 50.23 5.97
C GLY A 129 2.19 49.63 4.82
N PHE A 130 2.10 48.30 4.69
CA PHE A 130 2.72 47.51 3.62
C PHE A 130 1.93 47.55 2.30
N GLU A 131 2.60 47.21 1.20
CA GLU A 131 1.97 46.95 -0.10
C GLU A 131 1.12 45.68 -0.05
N ILE A 132 0.00 45.65 -0.76
CA ILE A 132 -0.89 44.47 -0.83
C ILE A 132 -1.01 43.97 -2.26
N LEU A 133 -0.66 42.69 -2.46
CA LEU A 133 -0.75 42.01 -3.76
C LEU A 133 -1.70 40.80 -3.68
N LEU A 134 -2.22 40.40 -4.85
CA LEU A 134 -3.03 39.19 -5.01
C LEU A 134 -2.52 38.39 -6.21
N TYR A 135 -2.31 37.10 -5.99
CA TYR A 135 -2.06 36.11 -7.03
C TYR A 135 -3.12 35.02 -6.97
N SER A 136 -3.94 34.97 -8.02
CA SER A 136 -4.93 33.91 -8.25
C SER A 136 -4.25 32.67 -8.84
N TRP A 137 -5.01 31.57 -8.98
CA TRP A 137 -4.44 30.33 -9.47
C TRP A 137 -3.79 30.47 -10.84
N GLU A 138 -4.38 31.26 -11.73
CA GLU A 138 -3.84 31.51 -13.07
C GLU A 138 -2.48 32.21 -13.02
N ASP A 139 -2.29 33.17 -12.12
CA ASP A 139 -0.99 33.84 -11.92
C ASP A 139 0.05 32.86 -11.37
N ILE A 140 -0.35 32.07 -10.36
CA ILE A 140 0.50 31.07 -9.73
C ILE A 140 0.91 29.99 -10.76
N ALA A 141 -0.02 29.55 -11.60
CA ALA A 141 0.24 28.58 -12.65
C ALA A 141 1.21 29.15 -13.70
N ASP A 142 1.01 30.38 -14.13
CA ASP A 142 1.93 31.05 -15.06
C ASP A 142 3.33 31.19 -14.42
N PHE A 143 3.42 31.58 -13.13
CA PHE A 143 4.70 31.60 -12.41
C PHE A 143 5.36 30.22 -12.31
N ILE A 144 4.60 29.15 -12.08
CA ILE A 144 5.17 27.79 -12.05
C ILE A 144 5.72 27.40 -13.43
N ASP A 145 5.02 27.70 -14.53
CA ASP A 145 5.49 27.37 -15.89
C ASP A 145 6.75 28.14 -16.30
N GLU A 146 6.92 29.34 -15.75
CA GLU A 146 8.08 30.21 -16.00
C GLU A 146 9.30 29.88 -15.13
N ASN A 147 9.10 29.18 -14.00
CA ASN A 147 10.14 28.91 -13.01
C ASN A 147 10.50 27.42 -12.96
N ARG A 148 11.59 27.05 -13.66
CA ARG A 148 11.95 25.65 -13.94
C ARG A 148 12.13 24.79 -12.69
N ASN A 149 12.72 25.29 -11.60
CA ASN A 149 12.96 24.44 -10.43
C ASN A 149 11.65 24.12 -9.71
N THR A 150 10.74 25.08 -9.65
CA THR A 150 9.39 24.91 -9.10
C THR A 150 8.53 24.07 -10.02
N TYR A 151 8.60 24.28 -11.35
CA TYR A 151 7.93 23.44 -12.33
C TYR A 151 8.30 21.98 -12.13
N ASN A 152 9.59 21.65 -12.15
CA ASN A 152 10.07 20.29 -11.94
C ASN A 152 9.61 19.77 -10.58
N TRP A 153 9.85 20.51 -9.49
CA TRP A 153 9.42 20.06 -8.17
C TRP A 153 7.91 19.81 -8.06
N TYR A 154 7.07 20.65 -8.65
CA TYR A 154 5.62 20.56 -8.49
C TYR A 154 4.98 19.60 -9.48
N VAL A 155 5.37 19.68 -10.75
CA VAL A 155 4.85 18.83 -11.82
C VAL A 155 5.41 17.42 -11.67
N ASP A 156 6.67 17.21 -11.30
CA ASP A 156 7.19 15.86 -11.07
C ASP A 156 6.53 15.23 -9.83
N ASN A 157 6.27 15.98 -8.75
CA ASN A 157 5.56 15.45 -7.57
C ASN A 157 4.07 15.12 -7.85
N ILE A 158 3.39 15.91 -8.68
CA ILE A 158 2.00 15.63 -9.10
C ILE A 158 1.98 14.49 -10.12
N GLN A 159 2.88 14.49 -11.10
CA GLN A 159 2.97 13.46 -12.11
C GLN A 159 3.41 12.13 -11.54
N PHE A 160 4.32 12.07 -10.56
CA PHE A 160 4.73 10.81 -9.93
C PHE A 160 3.56 10.11 -9.22
N LYS A 161 2.67 10.88 -8.56
CA LYS A 161 1.44 10.36 -7.96
C LYS A 161 0.37 9.91 -8.98
N ASP A 162 0.32 10.54 -10.16
CA ASP A 162 -0.62 10.18 -11.25
C ASP A 162 -0.02 9.13 -12.25
N GLN A 163 1.28 8.85 -12.17
CA GLN A 163 2.00 7.97 -13.11
C GLN A 163 2.01 6.50 -12.68
N PHE A 164 2.18 6.23 -11.39
CA PHE A 164 2.29 4.88 -10.86
C PHE A 164 1.13 4.58 -9.92
N ASP A 165 0.21 3.72 -10.37
CA ASP A 165 -0.85 3.17 -9.56
C ASP A 165 -1.03 1.68 -9.89
N THR A 166 -1.35 0.89 -8.88
CA THR A 166 -1.54 -0.55 -9.03
C THR A 166 -2.68 -1.03 -8.16
N GLN A 167 -3.66 -1.71 -8.74
CA GLN A 167 -4.68 -2.41 -7.97
C GLN A 167 -4.20 -3.83 -7.67
N ILE A 168 -4.24 -4.20 -6.39
CA ILE A 168 -3.85 -5.53 -5.92
C ILE A 168 -5.10 -6.19 -5.32
N ASP A 169 -5.56 -7.27 -5.94
CA ASP A 169 -6.71 -8.04 -5.49
C ASP A 169 -6.29 -9.46 -5.14
N PHE A 170 -6.96 -10.04 -4.14
CA PHE A 170 -6.71 -11.39 -3.64
C PHE A 170 -8.02 -12.18 -3.64
N PHE A 171 -7.96 -13.42 -4.09
CA PHE A 171 -9.14 -14.28 -4.23
C PHE A 171 -8.88 -15.65 -3.60
N GLY A 172 -9.69 -16.02 -2.61
CA GLY A 172 -9.74 -17.37 -2.03
C GLY A 172 -10.87 -18.18 -2.66
N VAL A 173 -11.62 -18.90 -1.82
CA VAL A 173 -12.80 -19.66 -2.23
C VAL A 173 -13.91 -18.69 -2.65
N ASP A 174 -14.58 -18.97 -3.76
CA ASP A 174 -15.69 -18.17 -4.30
C ASP A 174 -15.36 -16.68 -4.51
N ASN A 175 -14.08 -16.36 -4.78
CA ASN A 175 -13.55 -14.99 -4.87
C ASN A 175 -13.66 -14.16 -3.58
N GLU A 176 -13.86 -14.82 -2.43
CA GLU A 176 -13.84 -14.20 -1.12
C GLU A 176 -12.50 -14.44 -0.42
N LEU A 177 -12.22 -13.66 0.63
CA LEU A 177 -11.02 -13.82 1.47
C LEU A 177 -11.21 -14.96 2.48
N ILE A 178 -11.65 -16.12 2.01
CA ILE A 178 -11.92 -17.32 2.80
C ILE A 178 -11.11 -18.48 2.23
N VAL A 179 -10.53 -19.28 3.12
CA VAL A 179 -9.89 -20.55 2.77
C VAL A 179 -10.46 -21.69 3.61
N LYS A 180 -10.55 -22.88 3.01
CA LYS A 180 -11.20 -24.06 3.60
C LYS A 180 -10.24 -25.25 3.65
N PRO A 181 -9.28 -25.28 4.59
CA PRO A 181 -8.41 -26.44 4.75
C PRO A 181 -9.22 -27.65 5.24
N LYS A 182 -8.92 -28.84 4.71
CA LYS A 182 -9.46 -30.08 5.25
C LYS A 182 -8.51 -30.69 6.27
N PHE A 183 -9.02 -31.02 7.45
CA PHE A 183 -8.30 -31.71 8.51
C PHE A 183 -8.96 -33.05 8.86
N GLU A 184 -8.19 -34.01 9.33
CA GLU A 184 -8.71 -35.26 9.89
C GLU A 184 -8.88 -35.09 11.41
N LYS A 185 -10.07 -35.37 11.92
CA LYS A 185 -10.37 -35.43 13.35
C LYS A 185 -10.44 -36.89 13.77
N ILE A 186 -9.38 -37.36 14.43
CA ILE A 186 -9.25 -38.74 14.91
C ILE A 186 -9.77 -38.81 16.34
N THR A 187 -10.79 -39.63 16.57
CA THR A 187 -11.26 -39.98 17.92
C THR A 187 -10.72 -41.35 18.31
N THR A 188 -9.77 -41.38 19.24
CA THR A 188 -9.23 -42.63 19.79
C THR A 188 -10.02 -43.02 21.03
N LYS A 189 -10.75 -44.15 20.94
CA LYS A 189 -11.52 -44.72 22.04
C LYS A 189 -10.69 -45.79 22.74
N TYR A 190 -10.26 -45.51 23.96
CA TYR A 190 -9.55 -46.48 24.78
C TYR A 190 -10.58 -47.37 25.47
N ARG A 191 -10.53 -48.68 25.22
CA ARG A 191 -11.48 -49.68 25.73
C ARG A 191 -10.75 -50.80 26.45
N ILE A 192 -11.34 -51.29 27.54
CA ILE A 192 -10.73 -52.38 28.30
C ILE A 192 -10.68 -53.69 27.51
N LYS A 193 -9.56 -54.41 27.60
CA LYS A 193 -9.44 -55.77 27.06
C LYS A 193 -10.45 -56.69 27.77
N LYS A 194 -11.31 -57.39 27.02
CA LYS A 194 -12.17 -58.44 27.60
C LYS A 194 -11.35 -59.70 27.88
N PRO A 195 -11.62 -60.47 28.95
CA PRO A 195 -10.90 -61.70 29.21
C PRO A 195 -11.27 -62.76 28.16
N ILE A 196 -10.27 -63.10 27.32
CA ILE A 196 -10.16 -64.24 26.40
C ILE A 196 -10.97 -64.14 25.08
N ASP A 197 -10.25 -63.84 23.99
CA ASP A 197 -10.13 -64.83 22.92
C ASP A 197 -8.67 -64.90 22.47
N ASN A 198 -8.03 -66.02 22.79
CA ASN A 198 -6.60 -66.26 22.67
C ASN A 198 -6.29 -66.93 21.32
N GLN A 199 -6.78 -66.36 20.21
CA GLN A 199 -6.45 -66.80 18.86
C GLN A 199 -6.27 -65.62 17.92
N ILE A 200 -5.09 -65.57 17.29
CA ILE A 200 -4.55 -64.58 16.35
C ILE A 200 -3.77 -63.43 17.03
N GLU A 201 -2.72 -63.79 17.78
CA GLU A 201 -1.52 -62.95 17.82
C GLU A 201 -0.70 -63.21 16.55
N LYS A 202 -1.00 -62.44 15.50
CA LYS A 202 -0.01 -62.06 14.51
C LYS A 202 -0.04 -60.55 14.35
N SER A 203 0.92 -59.91 15.01
CA SER A 203 1.66 -58.74 14.53
C SER A 203 0.82 -57.58 13.98
N ILE A 204 0.46 -56.62 14.84
CA ILE A 204 0.40 -55.20 14.46
C ILE A 204 0.87 -54.34 15.65
N PHE A 205 2.14 -54.48 16.02
CA PHE A 205 2.88 -53.28 16.44
C PHE A 205 3.52 -52.74 15.18
N PRO A 206 3.00 -51.67 14.55
CA PRO A 206 3.91 -50.79 13.85
C PRO A 206 4.67 -50.10 14.97
N HIS A 207 5.92 -50.49 15.18
CA HIS A 207 6.90 -49.52 15.61
C HIS A 207 6.88 -48.40 14.55
N HIS A 208 5.96 -47.44 14.68
CA HIS A 208 6.24 -46.10 14.21
C HIS A 208 7.28 -45.55 15.18
N ALA A 209 8.52 -46.01 14.98
CA ALA A 209 9.65 -45.12 15.15
C ALA A 209 9.28 -43.90 14.30
N PHE A 210 8.91 -42.81 14.98
CA PHE A 210 8.68 -41.52 14.35
C PHE A 210 10.07 -41.01 13.94
N LEU A 211 10.64 -41.62 12.91
CA LEU A 211 11.64 -40.98 12.08
C LEU A 211 10.90 -39.82 11.44
N SER A 212 11.13 -38.64 11.97
CA SER A 212 10.91 -37.36 11.32
C SER A 212 11.75 -37.31 10.04
N GLN A 213 11.34 -38.04 9.02
CA GLN A 213 11.71 -37.79 7.64
C GLN A 213 10.43 -37.30 6.97
N VAL A 214 10.22 -35.99 7.11
CA VAL A 214 9.19 -35.27 6.38
C VAL A 214 9.65 -35.27 4.93
N GLU A 215 9.21 -36.25 4.15
CA GLU A 215 9.31 -36.13 2.70
C GLU A 215 8.54 -34.86 2.27
N PRO A 216 9.11 -34.01 1.42
CA PRO A 216 8.40 -32.83 0.91
C PRO A 216 7.27 -33.31 -0.01
N ILE A 217 6.06 -33.43 0.55
CA ILE A 217 4.84 -33.70 -0.22
C ILE A 217 4.43 -32.39 -0.91
N GLY A 218 5.07 -32.11 -2.05
CA GLY A 218 4.61 -31.09 -2.99
C GLY A 218 3.25 -31.49 -3.59
N ILE A 219 2.45 -30.50 -3.97
CA ILE A 219 1.04 -30.65 -4.35
C ILE A 219 0.87 -31.61 -5.55
N PHE A 220 1.82 -31.69 -6.50
CA PHE A 220 1.75 -32.63 -7.63
C PHE A 220 3.06 -33.35 -8.04
N GLY A 221 4.05 -33.47 -7.14
CA GLY A 221 5.33 -34.14 -7.42
C GLY A 221 5.41 -35.60 -6.94
N GLY A 222 5.01 -36.57 -7.77
CA GLY A 222 5.47 -37.97 -7.68
C GLY A 222 4.92 -38.89 -6.57
N SER A 223 4.17 -38.38 -5.58
CA SER A 223 3.56 -39.23 -4.54
C SER A 223 2.11 -39.62 -4.87
N ASN A 224 1.70 -40.84 -4.53
CA ASN A 224 0.28 -41.25 -4.61
C ASN A 224 -0.57 -40.58 -3.52
N LYS A 225 -0.06 -39.61 -2.76
CA LYS A 225 -0.76 -38.96 -1.65
C LYS A 225 -1.10 -37.51 -2.01
N ILE A 226 -2.32 -37.08 -1.70
CA ILE A 226 -2.79 -35.70 -1.83
C ILE A 226 -3.08 -35.18 -0.43
N ASN A 227 -2.46 -34.06 -0.06
CA ASN A 227 -2.77 -33.35 1.18
C ASN A 227 -3.83 -32.29 0.92
N HIS A 228 -5.04 -32.49 1.45
CA HIS A 228 -6.18 -31.57 1.27
C HIS A 228 -6.19 -30.43 2.31
N SER A 229 -5.20 -30.38 3.20
CA SER A 229 -5.02 -29.24 4.12
C SER A 229 -4.38 -28.03 3.44
N TRP A 230 -3.86 -28.17 2.21
CA TRP A 230 -3.38 -27.04 1.41
C TRP A 230 -4.54 -26.12 1.03
N CYS A 231 -4.37 -24.84 1.35
CA CYS A 231 -5.18 -23.75 0.87
C CYS A 231 -4.49 -23.10 -0.34
N SER A 232 -5.28 -22.65 -1.31
CA SER A 232 -4.80 -21.86 -2.43
C SER A 232 -5.53 -20.53 -2.49
N PHE A 233 -4.82 -19.48 -2.90
CA PHE A 233 -5.42 -18.21 -3.27
C PHE A 233 -4.74 -17.65 -4.52
N GLU A 234 -5.45 -16.79 -5.22
CA GLU A 234 -4.96 -16.07 -6.39
C GLU A 234 -4.64 -14.63 -6.02
N THR A 235 -3.51 -14.14 -6.52
CA THR A 235 -3.15 -12.72 -6.46
C THR A 235 -3.25 -12.14 -7.86
N LEU A 236 -3.97 -11.03 -8.01
CA LEU A 236 -4.08 -10.26 -9.25
C LEU A 236 -3.44 -8.89 -9.04
N ILE A 237 -2.46 -8.60 -9.88
CA ILE A 237 -1.72 -7.34 -9.91
C ILE A 237 -2.12 -6.64 -11.19
N HIS A 238 -2.84 -5.54 -11.09
CA HIS A 238 -3.25 -4.72 -12.22
C HIS A 238 -2.51 -3.39 -12.21
N ASN A 239 -1.86 -3.03 -13.32
CA ASN A 239 -1.28 -1.70 -13.48
C ASN A 239 -2.38 -0.71 -13.92
N SER A 240 -2.98 -0.03 -12.94
CA SER A 240 -3.97 1.03 -13.14
C SER A 240 -3.35 2.38 -13.46
N GLY A 241 -2.02 2.52 -13.30
CA GLY A 241 -1.25 3.70 -13.60
C GLY A 241 -1.05 3.97 -15.09
N SER A 242 -0.41 5.10 -15.38
CA SER A 242 -0.09 5.54 -16.75
C SER A 242 1.35 5.25 -17.17
N THR A 243 2.16 4.61 -16.31
CA THR A 243 3.56 4.24 -16.55
C THR A 243 3.77 2.73 -16.50
N VAL A 244 4.71 2.23 -17.31
CA VAL A 244 5.11 0.82 -17.33
C VAL A 244 5.90 0.49 -16.07
N LEU A 245 5.62 -0.65 -15.42
CA LEU A 245 6.46 -1.15 -14.33
C LEU A 245 7.57 -2.04 -14.91
N GLU A 246 8.82 -1.59 -14.75
CA GLU A 246 10.03 -2.32 -15.13
C GLU A 246 10.74 -2.87 -13.88
N ASP A 247 11.51 -3.94 -14.06
CA ASP A 247 12.28 -4.65 -13.02
C ASP A 247 11.46 -4.91 -11.74
N TRP A 248 10.23 -5.38 -11.92
CA TRP A 248 9.28 -5.48 -10.83
C TRP A 248 9.17 -6.89 -10.25
N LYS A 249 8.89 -6.97 -8.95
CA LYS A 249 8.76 -8.19 -8.15
C LYS A 249 7.68 -8.00 -7.11
N PHE A 250 7.04 -9.10 -6.72
CA PHE A 250 5.97 -9.07 -5.75
C PHE A 250 6.22 -10.11 -4.65
N TYR A 251 6.25 -9.66 -3.41
CA TYR A 251 6.52 -10.49 -2.24
C TYR A 251 5.25 -10.66 -1.42
N LEU A 252 5.09 -11.85 -0.85
CA LEU A 252 4.07 -12.23 0.11
C LEU A 252 4.77 -12.77 1.36
N TYR A 253 4.57 -12.13 2.49
CA TYR A 253 5.11 -12.53 3.79
C TYR A 253 3.95 -12.99 4.68
N PHE A 254 3.99 -14.27 5.05
CA PHE A 254 2.95 -14.90 5.85
C PHE A 254 3.23 -14.72 7.34
N ASP A 255 2.16 -14.57 8.12
CA ASP A 255 2.26 -14.47 9.57
C ASP A 255 2.57 -15.84 10.23
N GLU A 256 2.66 -15.82 11.55
CA GLU A 256 2.90 -17.01 12.36
C GLU A 256 1.73 -18.01 12.35
N ASN A 257 0.57 -17.71 11.77
CA ASN A 257 -0.55 -18.65 11.65
C ASN A 257 -0.38 -19.62 10.48
N VAL A 258 0.66 -19.45 9.66
CA VAL A 258 1.02 -20.40 8.61
C VAL A 258 1.99 -21.44 9.13
N ARG A 259 1.77 -22.69 8.71
CA ARG A 259 2.61 -23.83 9.06
C ARG A 259 3.57 -24.21 7.93
N LYS A 260 3.10 -24.14 6.68
CA LYS A 260 3.89 -24.40 5.47
C LYS A 260 3.41 -23.54 4.32
N ILE A 261 4.31 -23.24 3.40
CA ILE A 261 4.02 -22.61 2.11
C ILE A 261 4.62 -23.40 0.95
N ASP A 262 4.02 -23.27 -0.22
CA ASP A 262 4.47 -23.94 -1.45
C ASP A 262 4.01 -23.12 -2.67
N ASP A 263 4.70 -23.28 -3.79
CA ASP A 263 4.39 -22.62 -5.05
C ASP A 263 3.94 -23.58 -6.16
N ASP A 264 3.64 -24.83 -5.79
CA ASP A 264 3.21 -25.93 -6.66
C ASP A 264 4.21 -26.25 -7.78
N PHE A 265 5.48 -25.87 -7.59
CA PHE A 265 6.52 -26.21 -8.55
C PHE A 265 6.99 -27.66 -8.36
N THR A 266 7.22 -28.35 -9.47
CA THR A 266 7.61 -29.77 -9.44
C THR A 266 8.99 -29.98 -8.84
N ASN A 267 9.10 -30.99 -7.96
CA ASN A 267 10.37 -31.48 -7.41
C ASN A 267 10.97 -32.64 -8.22
N ASP A 268 10.30 -33.08 -9.29
CA ASP A 268 10.86 -34.11 -10.19
C ASP A 268 12.07 -33.55 -10.92
N ILE A 269 13.24 -34.18 -10.76
CA ILE A 269 14.52 -33.63 -11.24
C ILE A 269 14.54 -33.42 -12.76
N PHE A 270 13.89 -34.30 -13.53
CA PHE A 270 13.86 -34.22 -14.99
C PHE A 270 12.92 -33.12 -15.48
N MET A 271 11.77 -32.97 -14.84
CA MET A 271 10.83 -31.89 -15.13
C MET A 271 11.36 -30.55 -14.63
N TYR A 272 12.04 -30.52 -13.49
CA TYR A 272 12.63 -29.32 -12.89
C TYR A 272 13.61 -28.65 -13.86
N GLU A 273 14.55 -29.41 -14.42
CA GLU A 273 15.52 -28.87 -15.37
C GLU A 273 14.85 -28.25 -16.61
N LYS A 274 13.74 -28.84 -17.08
CA LYS A 274 13.01 -28.36 -18.25
C LYS A 274 12.10 -27.17 -17.97
N LEU A 275 11.46 -27.14 -16.79
CA LEU A 275 10.38 -26.23 -16.46
C LEU A 275 10.83 -25.03 -15.63
N SER A 276 11.98 -25.12 -14.93
CA SER A 276 12.49 -24.07 -14.04
C SER A 276 12.64 -22.73 -14.75
N LYS A 277 13.02 -22.74 -16.03
CA LYS A 277 13.11 -21.55 -16.88
C LYS A 277 11.77 -20.86 -17.17
N TYR A 278 10.63 -21.47 -16.83
CA TYR A 278 9.30 -20.88 -16.95
C TYR A 278 8.67 -20.55 -15.60
N ARG A 279 9.38 -20.81 -14.50
CA ARG A 279 8.90 -20.56 -13.14
C ARG A 279 8.91 -19.07 -12.86
N THR A 280 7.78 -18.55 -12.39
CA THR A 280 7.65 -17.15 -11.96
C THR A 280 7.41 -16.99 -10.47
N THR A 281 7.04 -18.08 -9.78
CA THR A 281 6.71 -18.05 -8.35
C THR A 281 7.69 -18.94 -7.59
N PHE A 282 8.15 -18.47 -6.45
CA PHE A 282 9.19 -19.07 -5.63
C PHE A 282 8.78 -19.03 -4.16
N ALA A 283 8.48 -20.19 -3.56
CA ALA A 283 8.20 -20.33 -2.14
C ALA A 283 9.48 -20.59 -1.33
N TYR A 284 9.66 -19.84 -0.25
CA TYR A 284 10.75 -19.94 0.72
C TYR A 284 10.17 -20.26 2.10
N ASP A 285 9.91 -21.55 2.35
CA ASP A 285 9.19 -22.04 3.54
C ASP A 285 9.85 -21.60 4.86
N GLU A 286 11.18 -21.61 4.94
CA GLU A 286 11.93 -21.18 6.13
C GLU A 286 11.74 -19.69 6.45
N ASP A 287 11.51 -18.87 5.42
CA ASP A 287 11.33 -17.42 5.54
C ASP A 287 9.83 -17.02 5.63
N ASN A 288 8.91 -17.99 5.56
CA ASN A 288 7.46 -17.77 5.41
C ASN A 288 7.14 -16.75 4.31
N MET A 289 7.80 -16.89 3.15
CA MET A 289 7.71 -15.92 2.06
C MET A 289 7.51 -16.56 0.68
N ILE A 290 6.65 -15.97 -0.13
CA ILE A 290 6.52 -16.28 -1.57
C ILE A 290 6.93 -15.06 -2.38
N LEU A 291 7.80 -15.28 -3.37
CA LEU A 291 8.20 -14.29 -4.37
C LEU A 291 7.56 -14.62 -5.71
N TYR A 292 6.89 -13.65 -6.31
CA TYR A 292 6.61 -13.62 -7.73
C TYR A 292 7.61 -12.72 -8.45
N SER A 293 8.28 -13.28 -9.46
CA SER A 293 9.18 -12.59 -10.39
C SER A 293 8.74 -12.88 -11.83
N PRO A 294 8.47 -11.85 -12.65
CA PRO A 294 8.09 -12.03 -14.04
C PRO A 294 9.15 -12.80 -14.84
N LEU A 295 8.69 -13.65 -15.76
CA LEU A 295 9.58 -14.36 -16.67
C LEU A 295 10.31 -13.35 -17.57
N ASP A 296 11.64 -13.50 -17.69
CA ASP A 296 12.52 -12.65 -18.50
C ASP A 296 12.38 -11.15 -18.17
N ASP A 297 12.12 -10.81 -16.90
CA ASP A 297 11.91 -9.44 -16.40
C ASP A 297 10.85 -8.66 -17.20
N LYS A 298 9.85 -9.39 -17.72
CA LYS A 298 8.78 -8.78 -18.54
C LYS A 298 8.08 -7.66 -17.79
N PRO A 299 8.00 -6.46 -18.39
CA PRO A 299 7.36 -5.33 -17.74
C PRO A 299 5.86 -5.56 -17.60
N LEU A 300 5.26 -4.88 -16.62
CA LEU A 300 3.80 -4.75 -16.50
C LEU A 300 3.38 -3.43 -17.14
N ILE A 301 2.95 -3.50 -18.40
CA ILE A 301 2.51 -2.32 -19.15
C ILE A 301 1.18 -1.79 -18.61
N GLN A 302 0.84 -0.55 -18.97
CA GLN A 302 -0.38 0.11 -18.50
C GLN A 302 -1.63 -0.70 -18.88
N LYS A 303 -2.59 -0.78 -17.94
CA LYS A 303 -3.87 -1.51 -18.08
C LYS A 303 -3.73 -3.03 -18.26
N ASP A 304 -2.52 -3.57 -18.20
CA ASP A 304 -2.28 -5.00 -18.20
C ASP A 304 -2.31 -5.54 -16.75
N SER A 305 -2.46 -6.86 -16.64
CA SER A 305 -2.53 -7.54 -15.35
C SER A 305 -1.66 -8.79 -15.32
N ARG A 306 -1.23 -9.18 -14.13
CA ARG A 306 -0.57 -10.47 -13.87
C ARG A 306 -1.28 -11.17 -12.73
N GLN A 307 -1.39 -12.47 -12.88
CA GLN A 307 -2.08 -13.32 -11.92
C GLN A 307 -1.22 -14.54 -11.65
N PHE A 308 -1.17 -14.94 -10.38
CA PHE A 308 -0.49 -16.16 -9.96
C PHE A 308 -1.18 -16.77 -8.74
N LYS A 309 -0.99 -18.08 -8.57
CA LYS A 309 -1.48 -18.85 -7.43
C LYS A 309 -0.39 -18.99 -6.38
N SER A 310 -0.81 -19.02 -5.13
CA SER A 310 0.03 -19.26 -3.96
C SER A 310 -0.65 -20.25 -3.05
N TYR A 311 0.14 -21.07 -2.35
CA TYR A 311 -0.38 -22.14 -1.51
C TYR A 311 0.21 -22.08 -0.11
N PHE A 312 -0.62 -22.37 0.89
CA PHE A 312 -0.20 -22.46 2.28
C PHE A 312 -1.04 -23.47 3.06
N ILE A 313 -0.48 -24.02 4.14
CA ILE A 313 -1.21 -24.80 5.15
C ILE A 313 -1.29 -23.93 6.42
N PRO A 314 -2.48 -23.55 6.89
CA PRO A 314 -2.61 -22.85 8.16
C PRO A 314 -2.31 -23.78 9.33
N LYS A 315 -1.87 -23.20 10.45
CA LYS A 315 -1.78 -23.91 11.73
C LYS A 315 -3.17 -24.34 12.18
N ILE A 316 -3.25 -25.54 12.73
CA ILE A 316 -4.50 -26.11 13.23
C ILE A 316 -5.02 -25.25 14.38
N GLY A 317 -6.28 -24.81 14.29
CA GLY A 317 -6.92 -23.95 15.27
C GLY A 317 -6.82 -22.44 14.99
N SER A 318 -6.03 -22.03 13.99
CA SER A 318 -6.03 -20.63 13.53
C SER A 318 -7.37 -20.27 12.89
N LYS A 319 -7.85 -19.06 13.19
CA LYS A 319 -9.12 -18.52 12.63
C LYS A 319 -8.89 -17.66 11.40
N GLU A 320 -7.71 -17.09 11.27
CA GLU A 320 -7.32 -16.23 10.16
C GLU A 320 -5.82 -16.34 9.92
N VAL A 321 -5.40 -15.91 8.74
CA VAL A 321 -3.99 -15.73 8.35
C VAL A 321 -3.85 -14.35 7.73
N SER A 322 -2.93 -13.55 8.26
CA SER A 322 -2.54 -12.27 7.68
C SER A 322 -1.30 -12.44 6.78
N ILE A 323 -1.34 -11.74 5.65
CA ILE A 323 -0.26 -11.74 4.67
C ILE A 323 0.09 -10.29 4.36
N ARG A 324 1.32 -9.89 4.70
CA ARG A 324 1.88 -8.61 4.26
C ARG A 324 2.42 -8.79 2.85
N TRP A 325 2.11 -7.87 1.94
CA TRP A 325 2.59 -7.91 0.57
C TRP A 325 3.39 -6.67 0.22
N GLU A 326 4.32 -6.83 -0.71
CA GLU A 326 5.20 -5.75 -1.17
C GLU A 326 5.43 -5.88 -2.68
N LEU A 327 5.05 -4.85 -3.42
CA LEU A 327 5.37 -4.66 -4.83
C LEU A 327 6.58 -3.72 -4.93
N LEU A 328 7.65 -4.20 -5.52
CA LEU A 328 8.84 -3.42 -5.85
C LEU A 328 8.97 -3.34 -7.37
N ALA A 329 9.31 -2.17 -7.89
CA ALA A 329 9.64 -1.91 -9.29
C ALA A 329 10.75 -0.84 -9.33
N ARG A 330 11.40 -0.65 -10.49
CA ARG A 330 12.56 0.24 -10.63
C ARG A 330 12.36 1.63 -10.01
N ASP A 331 11.19 2.24 -10.27
CA ASP A 331 10.84 3.61 -9.85
C ASP A 331 9.56 3.66 -9.01
N TYR A 332 9.07 2.52 -8.53
CA TYR A 332 7.80 2.43 -7.80
C TYR A 332 7.84 1.34 -6.74
N ASN A 333 7.27 1.61 -5.57
CA ASN A 333 7.02 0.59 -4.57
C ASN A 333 5.67 0.82 -3.88
N ARG A 334 5.05 -0.28 -3.46
CA ARG A 334 3.81 -0.26 -2.69
C ARG A 334 3.74 -1.47 -1.78
N GLU A 335 3.16 -1.30 -0.61
CA GLU A 335 2.93 -2.39 0.34
C GLU A 335 1.51 -2.35 0.89
N GLY A 336 1.10 -3.46 1.50
CA GLY A 336 -0.16 -3.57 2.21
C GLY A 336 -0.28 -4.89 2.95
N THR A 337 -1.44 -5.13 3.53
CA THR A 337 -1.75 -6.37 4.25
C THR A 337 -3.12 -6.85 3.83
N ILE A 338 -3.27 -8.16 3.70
CA ILE A 338 -4.54 -8.86 3.49
C ILE A 338 -4.73 -9.91 4.58
N THR A 339 -5.98 -10.22 4.92
CA THR A 339 -6.31 -11.24 5.92
C THR A 339 -7.33 -12.21 5.33
N PHE A 340 -7.00 -13.49 5.34
CA PHE A 340 -7.91 -14.58 4.97
C PHE A 340 -8.55 -15.18 6.22
N GLN A 341 -9.87 -15.37 6.20
CA GLN A 341 -10.58 -16.15 7.21
C GLN A 341 -10.44 -17.63 6.92
N ILE A 342 -10.26 -18.43 7.97
CA ILE A 342 -10.08 -19.89 7.88
C ILE A 342 -11.36 -20.58 8.33
N GLU A 343 -11.96 -21.34 7.44
CA GLU A 343 -13.14 -22.16 7.69
C GLU A 343 -12.78 -23.64 7.52
N PRO A 344 -12.26 -24.30 8.57
CA PRO A 344 -11.78 -25.67 8.45
C PRO A 344 -12.92 -26.67 8.26
N GLU A 345 -12.70 -27.63 7.36
CA GLU A 345 -13.56 -28.79 7.15
C GLU A 345 -12.93 -30.02 7.83
N TYR A 346 -13.75 -30.85 8.48
CA TYR A 346 -13.27 -32.00 9.26
C TYR A 346 -13.79 -33.32 8.71
N GLU A 347 -12.87 -34.23 8.37
CA GLU A 347 -13.16 -35.64 8.14
C GLU A 347 -13.00 -36.40 9.46
N ASN A 348 -14.04 -37.11 9.91
CA ASN A 348 -14.01 -37.79 11.20
C ASN A 348 -13.59 -39.25 11.04
N SER A 349 -12.57 -39.68 11.79
CA SER A 349 -12.20 -41.09 11.89
C SER A 349 -12.19 -41.56 13.35
N THR A 350 -12.46 -42.85 13.57
CA THR A 350 -12.45 -43.46 14.91
C THR A 350 -11.48 -44.62 14.95
N LYS A 351 -10.63 -44.65 15.96
CA LYS A 351 -9.71 -45.77 16.23
C LYS A 351 -10.00 -46.31 17.63
N THR A 352 -9.84 -47.62 17.82
CA THR A 352 -9.98 -48.24 19.14
C THR A 352 -8.60 -48.68 19.61
N ALA A 353 -8.20 -48.22 20.79
CA ALA A 353 -7.01 -48.69 21.47
C ALA A 353 -7.43 -49.54 22.67
N TRP A 354 -6.75 -50.66 22.89
CA TRP A 354 -7.10 -51.59 23.97
C TRP A 354 -6.20 -51.35 25.19
N VAL A 355 -6.81 -51.09 26.35
CA VAL A 355 -6.13 -50.80 27.62
C VAL A 355 -6.35 -51.90 28.65
N ASP A 356 -5.40 -52.03 29.57
CA ASP A 356 -5.40 -53.08 30.60
C ASP A 356 -6.15 -52.67 31.88
N SER A 357 -6.31 -51.35 32.13
CA SER A 357 -7.03 -50.82 33.28
C SER A 357 -8.30 -50.07 32.86
N LYS A 358 -9.32 -50.09 33.72
CA LYS A 358 -10.55 -49.30 33.52
C LYS A 358 -10.31 -47.80 33.68
N GLU A 359 -9.27 -47.41 34.40
CA GLU A 359 -8.90 -46.02 34.64
C GLU A 359 -8.34 -45.34 33.38
N ASP A 360 -7.83 -46.15 32.44
CA ASP A 360 -7.31 -45.69 31.15
C ASP A 360 -8.39 -45.62 30.05
N GLU A 361 -9.66 -45.96 30.34
CA GLU A 361 -10.76 -45.74 29.40
C GLU A 361 -11.05 -44.25 29.26
N LYS A 362 -10.68 -43.71 28.11
CA LYS A 362 -10.89 -42.31 27.74
C LYS A 362 -11.22 -42.19 26.26
N GLU A 363 -11.70 -41.01 25.88
CA GLU A 363 -11.74 -40.60 24.48
C GLU A 363 -10.74 -39.46 24.29
N GLU A 364 -9.85 -39.61 23.32
CA GLU A 364 -8.82 -38.63 22.98
C GLU A 364 -9.06 -38.17 21.55
N ILE A 365 -9.03 -36.85 21.34
CA ILE A 365 -9.26 -36.23 20.04
C ILE A 365 -7.94 -35.65 19.56
N GLU A 366 -7.52 -36.06 18.38
CA GLU A 366 -6.37 -35.51 17.68
C GLU A 366 -6.86 -34.90 16.35
N ILE A 367 -6.34 -33.73 15.98
CA ILE A 367 -6.60 -33.11 14.68
C ILE A 367 -5.28 -33.07 13.93
N ILE A 368 -5.27 -33.63 12.73
CA ILE A 368 -4.10 -33.69 11.85
C ILE A 368 -4.47 -33.23 10.43
N GLU A 369 -3.46 -33.06 9.59
CA GLU A 369 -3.67 -32.81 8.16
C GLU A 369 -4.37 -33.99 7.47
N PHE A 370 -5.30 -33.70 6.57
CA PHE A 370 -6.01 -34.74 5.82
C PHE A 370 -5.23 -35.13 4.56
N VAL A 371 -4.63 -36.32 4.59
CA VAL A 371 -3.84 -36.86 3.47
C VAL A 371 -4.49 -38.12 2.91
N GLU A 372 -4.92 -38.05 1.64
CA GLU A 372 -5.58 -39.15 0.94
C GLU A 372 -4.60 -39.85 -0.02
N THR A 373 -4.64 -41.18 -0.09
CA THR A 373 -3.87 -41.93 -1.10
C THR A 373 -4.74 -42.19 -2.34
N LYS A 374 -4.32 -41.73 -3.51
CA LYS A 374 -4.94 -42.01 -4.81
C LYS A 374 -5.10 -43.54 -4.97
N LYS A 375 -6.34 -44.00 -5.11
CA LYS A 375 -6.61 -45.38 -5.54
C LYS A 375 -6.17 -45.52 -6.99
N SER A 376 -5.22 -46.41 -7.25
CA SER A 376 -4.86 -46.84 -8.60
C SER A 376 -6.08 -47.48 -9.25
N SER A 377 -6.66 -46.78 -10.21
CA SER A 377 -7.68 -47.24 -11.15
C SER A 377 -7.07 -48.06 -12.28
#